data_AF-A0A7J4Y205-F1
#
_entry.id   AF-A0A7J4Y205-F1
#
_cell.length_a   1.000
_cell.length_b   1.000
_cell.length_c   1.000
_cell.angle_alpha   90.00
_cell.angle_beta   90.00
_cell.angle_gamma   90.00
#
_symmetry.space_group_name_H-M   'P 1'
#
loop_
_entity.id
_entity.type
_entity.pdbx_description
1 polymer ?
#
loop_
_entity_poly.entity_id
_entity_poly.type
_entity_poly.pdbx_seq_one_letter_code
_entity_poly.pdbx_strand_id
1 'polypeptide(L)'
;MAKKRIPIDKERFETLKNELVRVSNIDLSSDNAYSDLCDYIKKQSNTNFPLPKYEDGSVIQQSETISVDTLRRYWGDKDADKERKPDVGKLSFMARALGYKDWETFCHEYKQTNTDFDIEKGFNGMDYFKFSSLCKNEIICIGWYPQKYCRLKFLGEYSFEVVESYRMKSEVGRKFETSGFRLAQISDKAIFPEVLIEPLYEYQEDLWNAIENFDIKNCPTEILL
;
A
#
# COMPACT_ATOMS: atom_id res chain seq x y z
N MET A 1 21.51 7.68 -15.06
CA MET A 1 21.56 7.41 -13.60
C MET A 1 21.22 5.94 -13.39
N ALA A 2 22.07 5.17 -12.70
CA ALA A 2 21.77 3.76 -12.44
C ALA A 2 20.55 3.67 -11.50
N LYS A 3 19.49 2.94 -11.90
CA LYS A 3 18.38 2.63 -11.00
C LYS A 3 18.99 1.91 -9.78
N LYS A 4 18.95 2.52 -8.60
CA LYS A 4 19.35 1.85 -7.35
C LYS A 4 18.54 0.56 -7.27
N ARG A 5 19.23 -0.59 -7.19
CA ARG A 5 18.57 -1.87 -6.94
C ARG A 5 17.93 -1.78 -5.57
N ILE A 6 16.60 -1.86 -5.51
CA ILE A 6 15.87 -1.95 -4.25
C ILE A 6 16.29 -3.28 -3.61
N PRO A 7 16.95 -3.26 -2.43
CA PRO A 7 17.25 -4.49 -1.72
C PRO A 7 15.94 -5.20 -1.39
N ILE A 8 15.88 -6.50 -1.69
CA ILE A 8 14.71 -7.31 -1.34
C ILE A 8 14.83 -7.60 0.14
N ASP A 9 14.06 -6.87 0.92
CA ASP A 9 13.94 -7.07 2.35
C ASP A 9 13.21 -8.41 2.62
N LYS A 10 13.78 -9.23 3.51
CA LYS A 10 13.27 -10.57 3.78
C LYS A 10 11.90 -10.52 4.44
N GLU A 11 11.70 -9.58 5.37
CA GLU A 11 10.42 -9.41 6.06
C GLU A 11 9.33 -9.03 5.05
N ARG A 12 9.58 -8.02 4.20
CA ARG A 12 8.64 -7.64 3.13
C ARG A 12 8.33 -8.77 2.18
N PHE A 13 9.31 -9.61 1.86
CA PHE A 13 9.10 -10.75 0.96
C PHE A 13 8.18 -11.80 1.61
N GLU A 14 8.40 -12.13 2.87
CA GLU A 14 7.50 -13.00 3.64
C GLU A 14 6.10 -12.39 3.76
N THR A 15 6.00 -11.08 4.00
CA THR A 15 4.73 -10.36 4.05
C THR A 15 3.94 -10.49 2.74
N LEU A 16 4.58 -10.29 1.58
CA LEU A 16 3.93 -10.46 0.28
C LEU A 16 3.38 -11.88 0.09
N LYS A 17 4.16 -12.88 0.49
CA LYS A 17 3.77 -14.29 0.42
C LYS A 17 2.56 -14.59 1.28
N ASN A 18 2.61 -14.21 2.56
CA ASN A 18 1.52 -14.43 3.51
C ASN A 18 0.24 -13.74 3.04
N GLU A 19 0.37 -12.52 2.51
CA GLU A 19 -0.79 -11.76 2.08
C GLU A 19 -1.47 -12.37 0.86
N LEU A 20 -0.69 -12.87 -0.10
CA LEU A 20 -1.23 -13.62 -1.24
C LEU A 20 -2.03 -14.85 -0.81
N VAL A 21 -1.51 -15.62 0.15
CA VAL A 21 -2.22 -16.79 0.69
C VAL A 21 -3.51 -16.35 1.38
N ARG A 22 -3.45 -15.30 2.20
CA ARG A 22 -4.61 -14.75 2.92
C ARG A 22 -5.71 -14.29 1.97
N VAL A 23 -5.39 -13.49 0.95
CA VAL A 23 -6.41 -12.94 0.03
C VAL A 23 -6.88 -13.94 -1.02
N SER A 24 -6.07 -14.94 -1.36
CA SER A 24 -6.48 -16.01 -2.28
C SER A 24 -7.29 -17.09 -1.58
N ASN A 25 -7.16 -17.21 -0.26
CA ASN A 25 -7.79 -18.25 0.56
C ASN A 25 -7.42 -19.67 0.08
N ILE A 26 -6.19 -19.84 -0.41
CA ILE A 26 -5.65 -21.11 -0.91
C ILE A 26 -4.92 -21.83 0.22
N ASP A 27 -5.29 -23.08 0.46
CA ASP A 27 -4.57 -23.97 1.37
C ASP A 27 -3.32 -24.54 0.66
N LEU A 28 -2.13 -24.10 1.10
CA LEU A 28 -0.86 -24.54 0.52
C LEU A 28 -0.50 -26.00 0.79
N SER A 29 -1.24 -26.70 1.65
CA SER A 29 -1.06 -28.14 1.86
C SER A 29 -1.72 -29.02 0.80
N SER A 30 -2.56 -28.45 -0.07
CA SER A 30 -3.23 -29.15 -1.17
C SER A 30 -2.27 -29.47 -2.33
N ASP A 31 -2.48 -30.63 -2.97
CA ASP A 31 -1.66 -31.12 -4.10
C ASP A 31 -1.53 -30.11 -5.26
N ASN A 32 -2.58 -29.32 -5.51
CA ASN A 32 -2.63 -28.34 -6.60
C ASN A 32 -2.40 -26.90 -6.16
N ALA A 33 -2.07 -26.66 -4.88
CA ALA A 33 -2.09 -25.32 -4.31
C ALA A 33 -1.22 -24.30 -5.05
N TYR A 34 -0.02 -24.70 -5.48
CA TYR A 34 0.87 -23.80 -6.22
C TYR A 34 0.42 -23.55 -7.66
N SER A 35 -0.34 -24.48 -8.26
CA SER A 35 -0.98 -24.25 -9.56
C SER A 35 -2.11 -23.23 -9.39
N ASP A 36 -2.97 -23.45 -8.40
CA ASP A 36 -4.09 -22.57 -8.09
C ASP A 36 -3.61 -21.15 -7.74
N LEU A 37 -2.55 -21.05 -6.94
CA LEU A 37 -1.95 -19.76 -6.57
C LEU A 37 -1.34 -19.06 -7.80
N CYS A 38 -0.68 -19.82 -8.68
CA CYS A 38 -0.12 -19.29 -9.93
C CYS A 38 -1.22 -18.70 -10.82
N ASP A 39 -2.33 -19.41 -10.95
CA ASP A 39 -3.45 -18.98 -11.79
C ASP A 39 -4.23 -17.82 -11.14
N TYR A 40 -4.38 -17.83 -9.82
CA TYR A 40 -4.87 -16.68 -9.06
C TYR A 40 -4.04 -15.42 -9.33
N ILE A 41 -2.71 -15.51 -9.17
CA ILE A 41 -1.80 -14.37 -9.37
C ILE A 41 -1.93 -13.84 -10.80
N LYS A 42 -1.91 -14.72 -11.81
CA LYS A 42 -2.08 -14.29 -13.21
C LYS A 42 -3.41 -13.59 -13.45
N LYS A 43 -4.50 -14.18 -12.97
CA LYS A 43 -5.85 -13.65 -13.16
C LYS A 43 -6.00 -12.28 -12.50
N GLN A 44 -5.61 -12.14 -11.23
CA GLN A 44 -5.75 -10.88 -10.49
C GLN A 44 -4.81 -9.81 -11.02
N SER A 45 -3.55 -10.15 -11.33
CA SER A 45 -2.58 -9.21 -11.91
C SER A 45 -3.10 -8.60 -13.21
N ASN A 46 -3.64 -9.42 -14.13
CA ASN A 46 -4.23 -8.94 -15.37
C ASN A 46 -5.55 -8.17 -15.18
N THR A 47 -6.28 -8.44 -14.09
CA THR A 47 -7.52 -7.73 -13.77
C THR A 47 -7.21 -6.34 -13.22
N ASN A 48 -6.25 -6.24 -12.30
CA ASN A 48 -5.86 -4.99 -11.67
C ASN A 48 -5.02 -4.10 -12.60
N PHE A 49 -4.16 -4.72 -13.41
CA PHE A 49 -3.23 -4.04 -14.32
C PHE A 49 -3.27 -4.71 -15.69
N PRO A 50 -4.34 -4.46 -16.48
CA PRO A 50 -4.49 -5.07 -17.80
C PRO A 50 -3.34 -4.64 -18.71
N LEU A 51 -2.84 -5.60 -19.48
CA LEU A 51 -1.76 -5.33 -20.43
C LEU A 51 -2.25 -4.38 -21.52
N PRO A 52 -1.41 -3.42 -21.95
CA PRO A 52 -1.75 -2.55 -23.06
C PRO A 52 -1.94 -3.39 -24.33
N LYS A 53 -3.02 -3.12 -25.04
CA LYS A 53 -3.39 -3.80 -26.29
C LYS A 53 -3.31 -2.82 -27.46
N TYR A 54 -2.94 -3.32 -28.62
CA TYR A 54 -3.13 -2.64 -29.89
C TYR A 54 -4.63 -2.50 -30.20
N GLU A 55 -4.99 -1.65 -31.16
CA GLU A 55 -6.38 -1.46 -31.58
C GLU A 55 -7.05 -2.76 -32.07
N ASP A 56 -6.25 -3.69 -32.62
CA ASP A 56 -6.70 -5.01 -33.05
C ASP A 56 -6.88 -6.02 -31.90
N GLY A 57 -6.63 -5.60 -30.65
CA GLY A 57 -6.77 -6.42 -29.45
C GLY A 57 -5.54 -7.28 -29.11
N SER A 58 -4.50 -7.29 -29.94
CA SER A 58 -3.25 -8.00 -29.64
C SER A 58 -2.46 -7.30 -28.54
N VAL A 59 -1.72 -8.06 -27.71
CA VAL A 59 -1.04 -7.52 -26.53
C VAL A 59 0.32 -6.92 -26.93
N ILE A 60 0.59 -5.68 -26.50
CA ILE A 60 1.78 -4.90 -26.89
C ILE A 60 3.07 -5.43 -26.25
N GLN A 61 2.98 -5.95 -25.02
CA GLN A 61 4.15 -6.44 -24.28
C GLN A 61 3.88 -7.82 -23.66
N GLN A 62 4.89 -8.69 -23.67
CA GLN A 62 4.83 -9.96 -22.95
C GLN A 62 4.45 -9.73 -21.49
N SER A 63 3.50 -10.51 -21.00
CA SER A 63 3.19 -10.53 -19.58
C SER A 63 4.44 -10.95 -18.81
N GLU A 64 4.84 -10.16 -17.82
CA GLU A 64 5.64 -10.72 -16.73
C GLU A 64 4.86 -11.93 -16.19
N THR A 65 5.53 -13.07 -16.02
CA THR A 65 4.89 -14.28 -15.52
C THR A 65 5.70 -14.90 -14.40
N ILE A 66 5.02 -15.68 -13.58
CA ILE A 66 5.63 -16.53 -12.57
C ILE A 66 5.22 -17.98 -12.86
N SER A 67 6.17 -18.91 -12.73
CA SER A 67 5.90 -20.34 -12.89
C SER A 67 5.58 -20.97 -11.54
N VAL A 68 4.81 -22.06 -11.55
CA VAL A 68 4.52 -22.89 -10.36
C VAL A 68 5.81 -23.28 -9.65
N ASP A 69 6.80 -23.68 -10.45
CA ASP A 69 8.14 -24.07 -10.02
C ASP A 69 8.93 -22.93 -9.33
N THR A 70 8.61 -21.67 -9.64
CA THR A 70 9.20 -20.52 -8.95
C THR A 70 8.49 -20.24 -7.63
N LEU A 71 7.16 -20.36 -7.60
CA LEU A 71 6.39 -20.24 -6.35
C LEU A 71 6.79 -21.32 -5.33
N ARG A 72 6.91 -22.58 -5.75
CA ARG A 72 7.39 -23.69 -4.89
C ARG A 72 8.75 -23.38 -4.27
N ARG A 73 9.66 -22.78 -5.04
CA ARG A 73 10.97 -22.34 -4.52
C ARG A 73 10.86 -21.18 -3.52
N TYR A 74 9.98 -20.21 -3.78
CA TYR A 74 9.77 -19.07 -2.89
C TYR A 74 9.18 -19.46 -1.53
N TRP A 75 8.44 -20.57 -1.47
CA TRP A 75 7.91 -21.16 -0.24
C TRP A 75 8.77 -22.27 0.36
N GLY A 76 9.92 -22.60 -0.26
CA GLY A 76 10.81 -23.65 0.24
C GLY A 76 10.28 -25.08 0.04
N ASP A 77 9.24 -25.28 -0.76
CA ASP A 77 8.73 -26.61 -1.15
C ASP A 77 9.62 -27.28 -2.22
N LYS A 78 10.45 -26.49 -2.91
CA LYS A 78 11.42 -26.96 -3.91
C LYS A 78 12.75 -26.25 -3.74
N ASP A 79 13.87 -26.97 -3.86
CA ASP A 79 15.23 -26.42 -3.79
C ASP A 79 15.49 -25.59 -2.49
N ALA A 80 14.95 -26.01 -1.34
CA ALA A 80 15.02 -25.28 -0.07
C ALA A 80 16.45 -25.03 0.44
N ASP A 81 17.38 -25.89 0.03
CA ASP A 81 18.82 -25.85 0.31
C ASP A 81 19.56 -24.79 -0.52
N LYS A 82 18.94 -24.24 -1.56
CA LYS A 82 19.57 -23.27 -2.47
C LYS A 82 19.16 -21.85 -2.09
N GLU A 83 20.12 -21.06 -1.63
CA GLU A 83 19.91 -19.62 -1.45
C GLU A 83 19.61 -18.96 -2.81
N ARG A 84 18.37 -18.51 -2.99
CA ARG A 84 17.95 -17.76 -4.18
C ARG A 84 17.41 -16.40 -3.79
N LYS A 85 17.99 -15.37 -4.42
CA LYS A 85 17.43 -14.02 -4.35
C LYS A 85 16.19 -13.96 -5.25
N PRO A 86 15.02 -13.54 -4.72
CA PRO A 86 13.84 -13.35 -5.54
C PRO A 86 14.10 -12.32 -6.64
N ASP A 87 13.32 -12.39 -7.72
CA ASP A 87 13.46 -11.49 -8.85
C ASP A 87 12.41 -10.38 -8.75
N VAL A 88 12.83 -9.11 -8.85
CA VAL A 88 11.95 -7.95 -8.65
C VAL A 88 10.79 -7.93 -9.65
N GLY A 89 10.98 -8.41 -10.88
CA GLY A 89 9.90 -8.53 -11.86
C GLY A 89 8.82 -9.52 -11.40
N LYS A 90 9.22 -10.67 -10.86
CA LYS A 90 8.30 -11.66 -10.28
C LYS A 90 7.61 -11.16 -9.02
N LEU A 91 8.34 -10.47 -8.15
CA LEU A 91 7.75 -9.81 -6.97
C LEU A 91 6.73 -8.75 -7.38
N SER A 92 7.03 -7.97 -8.42
CA SER A 92 6.11 -6.97 -8.96
C SER A 92 4.86 -7.62 -9.55
N PHE A 93 5.00 -8.73 -10.26
CA PHE A 93 3.87 -9.49 -10.79
C PHE A 93 2.98 -10.07 -9.67
N MET A 94 3.60 -10.58 -8.60
CA MET A 94 2.91 -11.01 -7.38
C MET A 94 2.19 -9.85 -6.68
N ALA A 95 2.84 -8.69 -6.55
CA ALA A 95 2.26 -7.49 -5.94
C ALA A 95 1.04 -6.96 -6.72
N ARG A 96 1.05 -7.06 -8.05
CA ARG A 96 -0.09 -6.71 -8.92
C ARG A 96 -1.33 -7.54 -8.65
N ALA A 97 -1.18 -8.82 -8.30
CA ALA A 97 -2.32 -9.64 -7.90
C ALA A 97 -3.00 -9.13 -6.63
N LEU A 98 -2.25 -8.47 -5.75
CA LEU A 98 -2.78 -7.80 -4.55
C LEU A 98 -3.33 -6.39 -4.83
N GLY A 99 -3.15 -5.86 -6.05
CA GLY A 99 -3.59 -4.52 -6.45
C GLY A 99 -2.50 -3.44 -6.38
N TYR A 100 -1.25 -3.79 -6.05
CA TYR A 100 -0.13 -2.85 -6.08
C TYR A 100 0.55 -2.86 -7.45
N LYS A 101 0.87 -1.67 -7.96
CA LYS A 101 1.47 -1.51 -9.30
C LYS A 101 2.73 -2.35 -9.53
N ASP A 102 3.57 -2.42 -8.51
CA ASP A 102 4.85 -3.12 -8.52
C ASP A 102 5.34 -3.41 -7.09
N TRP A 103 6.48 -4.10 -6.99
CA TRP A 103 7.11 -4.45 -5.72
C TRP A 103 7.47 -3.22 -4.88
N GLU A 104 7.93 -2.15 -5.52
CA GLU A 104 8.31 -0.91 -4.84
C GLU A 104 7.10 -0.25 -4.18
N THR A 105 5.98 -0.18 -4.91
CA THR A 105 4.70 0.33 -4.39
C THR A 105 4.22 -0.52 -3.21
N PHE A 106 4.31 -1.85 -3.31
CA PHE A 106 3.99 -2.75 -2.20
C PHE A 106 4.86 -2.46 -0.96
N CYS A 107 6.17 -2.33 -1.12
CA CYS A 107 7.07 -2.05 0.00
C CYS A 107 6.78 -0.71 0.70
N HIS A 108 6.43 0.32 -0.08
CA HIS A 108 6.19 1.66 0.47
C HIS A 108 4.80 1.81 1.08
N GLU A 109 3.77 1.30 0.41
CA GLU A 109 2.37 1.53 0.75
C GLU A 109 1.79 0.44 1.68
N TYR A 110 2.32 -0.79 1.68
CA TYR A 110 1.93 -1.79 2.68
C TYR A 110 2.59 -1.49 4.03
N LYS A 111 1.78 -1.33 5.09
CA LYS A 111 2.27 -0.93 6.42
C LYS A 111 2.29 -2.05 7.47
N GLN A 112 1.68 -3.19 7.19
CA GLN A 112 1.70 -4.31 8.13
C GLN A 112 2.86 -5.27 7.87
N THR A 113 3.16 -6.12 8.84
CA THR A 113 4.17 -7.18 8.72
C THR A 113 3.71 -8.51 9.29
N ASN A 114 2.63 -8.53 10.09
CA ASN A 114 2.09 -9.72 10.74
C ASN A 114 0.99 -10.42 9.92
N THR A 115 0.74 -11.69 10.22
CA THR A 115 -0.28 -12.54 9.57
C THR A 115 -1.72 -12.15 9.92
N ASP A 116 -1.93 -11.54 11.09
CA ASP A 116 -3.22 -11.00 11.49
C ASP A 116 -3.32 -9.53 11.07
N PHE A 117 -4.40 -9.20 10.37
CA PHE A 117 -4.60 -7.85 9.85
C PHE A 117 -4.92 -6.87 10.99
N ASP A 118 -3.96 -6.04 11.34
CA ASP A 118 -4.10 -4.98 12.34
C ASP A 118 -4.56 -3.68 11.66
N ILE A 119 -5.84 -3.35 11.85
CA ILE A 119 -6.51 -2.22 11.18
C ILE A 119 -5.75 -0.91 11.38
N GLU A 120 -5.24 -0.64 12.59
CA GLU A 120 -4.55 0.59 12.92
C GLU A 120 -3.17 0.63 12.29
N LYS A 121 -2.37 -0.44 12.43
CA LYS A 121 -1.04 -0.52 11.80
C LYS A 121 -1.09 -0.55 10.27
N GLY A 122 -2.21 -0.98 9.69
CA GLY A 122 -2.41 -0.98 8.25
C GLY A 122 -2.78 0.37 7.66
N PHE A 123 -3.17 1.33 8.49
CA PHE A 123 -3.54 2.65 8.01
C PHE A 123 -2.29 3.37 7.52
N ASN A 124 -2.19 3.57 6.20
CA ASN A 124 -1.21 4.47 5.62
C ASN A 124 -1.67 5.89 5.92
N GLY A 125 -1.22 6.43 7.04
CA GLY A 125 -1.45 7.81 7.45
C GLY A 125 -0.33 8.74 7.01
N MET A 126 -0.54 10.02 7.25
CA MET A 126 0.51 11.01 7.28
C MET A 126 0.84 11.27 8.74
N ASP A 127 2.07 10.96 9.16
CA ASP A 127 2.59 11.48 10.41
C ASP A 127 2.78 12.99 10.30
N TYR A 128 2.77 13.66 11.44
CA TYR A 128 2.90 15.12 11.53
C TYR A 128 4.15 15.66 10.80
N PHE A 129 5.26 14.92 10.85
CA PHE A 129 6.52 15.24 10.18
C PHE A 129 6.43 15.27 8.66
N LYS A 130 5.63 14.37 8.08
CA LYS A 130 5.38 14.35 6.63
C LYS A 130 4.52 15.51 6.19
N PHE A 131 3.68 16.08 7.06
CA PHE A 131 2.77 17.16 6.68
C PHE A 131 3.51 18.47 6.38
N SER A 132 4.49 18.85 7.22
CA SER A 132 5.27 20.08 7.07
C SER A 132 6.29 20.03 5.93
N SER A 133 6.63 18.84 5.44
CA SER A 133 7.59 18.64 4.35
C SER A 133 6.95 18.57 2.97
N LEU A 134 5.61 18.68 2.87
CA LEU A 134 4.90 18.56 1.60
C LEU A 134 5.23 19.69 0.63
N CYS A 135 5.56 19.31 -0.59
CA CYS A 135 5.73 20.24 -1.69
C CYS A 135 4.40 20.49 -2.40
N LYS A 136 4.16 21.73 -2.84
CA LYS A 136 2.96 22.04 -3.64
C LYS A 136 2.88 21.13 -4.88
N ASN A 137 1.69 20.58 -5.12
CA ASN A 137 1.35 19.56 -6.12
C ASN A 137 1.80 18.12 -5.80
N GLU A 138 2.41 17.87 -4.65
CA GLU A 138 2.73 16.51 -4.20
C GLU A 138 1.44 15.69 -3.98
N ILE A 139 1.50 14.41 -4.34
CA ILE A 139 0.38 13.47 -4.19
C ILE A 139 0.70 12.51 -3.06
N ILE A 140 -0.14 12.53 -2.04
CA ILE A 140 -0.04 11.66 -0.87
C ILE A 140 -1.15 10.62 -0.92
N CYS A 141 -0.89 9.43 -0.40
CA CYS A 141 -1.90 8.37 -0.27
C CYS A 141 -2.26 8.22 1.21
N ILE A 142 -3.55 8.27 1.53
CA ILE A 142 -4.07 7.98 2.87
C ILE A 142 -5.03 6.78 2.84
N GLY A 143 -5.03 5.95 3.89
CA GLY A 143 -5.92 4.79 4.01
C GLY A 143 -5.20 3.45 3.87
N TRP A 144 -5.92 2.40 3.52
CA TRP A 144 -5.43 1.04 3.35
C TRP A 144 -5.31 0.74 1.86
N TYR A 145 -4.32 1.30 1.18
CA TYR A 145 -4.10 1.00 -0.23
C TYR A 145 -3.80 -0.51 -0.41
N PRO A 146 -4.39 -1.21 -1.39
CA PRO A 146 -5.35 -0.72 -2.41
C PRO A 146 -6.83 -0.93 -2.04
N GLN A 147 -7.13 -1.39 -0.82
CA GLN A 147 -8.47 -1.82 -0.43
C GLN A 147 -9.44 -0.68 -0.12
N LYS A 148 -8.97 0.40 0.51
CA LYS A 148 -9.77 1.58 0.84
C LYS A 148 -8.85 2.78 1.07
N TYR A 149 -8.77 3.70 0.11
CA TYR A 149 -7.80 4.80 0.15
C TYR A 149 -8.27 6.04 -0.60
N CYS A 150 -7.60 7.16 -0.33
CA CYS A 150 -7.66 8.36 -1.15
C CYS A 150 -6.25 8.79 -1.54
N ARG A 151 -6.09 9.34 -2.75
CA ARG A 151 -4.92 10.15 -3.09
C ARG A 151 -5.30 11.63 -3.05
N LEU A 152 -4.49 12.40 -2.33
CA LEU A 152 -4.71 13.82 -2.12
C LEU A 152 -3.56 14.59 -2.76
N LYS A 153 -3.89 15.62 -3.55
CA LYS A 153 -2.93 16.57 -4.08
C LYS A 153 -2.82 17.74 -3.12
N PHE A 154 -1.61 18.01 -2.64
CA PHE A 154 -1.35 19.18 -1.80
C PHE A 154 -1.34 20.46 -2.65
N LEU A 155 -2.16 21.45 -2.28
CA LEU A 155 -2.29 22.72 -2.99
C LEU A 155 -1.45 23.84 -2.36
N GLY A 156 -0.90 23.61 -1.16
CA GLY A 156 -0.23 24.60 -0.30
C GLY A 156 -1.11 24.96 0.90
N GLU A 157 -0.51 25.54 1.95
CA GLU A 157 -1.22 26.05 3.14
C GLU A 157 -2.31 25.10 3.67
N TYR A 158 -1.95 23.84 3.91
CA TYR A 158 -2.89 22.82 4.45
C TYR A 158 -4.11 22.52 3.57
N SER A 159 -4.13 23.01 2.32
CA SER A 159 -5.19 22.76 1.35
C SER A 159 -4.90 21.51 0.52
N PHE A 160 -5.91 20.67 0.35
CA PHE A 160 -5.84 19.43 -0.41
C PHE A 160 -6.99 19.33 -1.41
N GLU A 161 -6.72 18.62 -2.50
CA GLU A 161 -7.72 18.18 -3.47
C GLU A 161 -7.72 16.66 -3.54
N VAL A 162 -8.90 16.04 -3.44
CA VAL A 162 -9.04 14.59 -3.68
C VAL A 162 -8.85 14.33 -5.16
N VAL A 163 -7.79 13.64 -5.54
CA VAL A 163 -7.52 13.29 -6.94
C VAL A 163 -7.89 11.84 -7.26
N GLU A 164 -7.97 10.98 -6.24
CA GLU A 164 -8.42 9.60 -6.36
C GLU A 164 -9.11 9.18 -5.07
N SER A 165 -10.19 8.40 -5.17
CA SER A 165 -10.93 7.88 -4.02
C SER A 165 -11.45 6.49 -4.34
N TYR A 166 -11.10 5.52 -3.50
CA TYR A 166 -11.52 4.13 -3.65
C TYR A 166 -12.12 3.63 -2.34
N ARG A 167 -13.42 3.31 -2.38
CA ARG A 167 -14.23 2.85 -1.23
C ARG A 167 -14.20 3.79 -0.02
N MET A 168 -13.84 5.04 -0.22
CA MET A 168 -13.87 6.14 0.75
C MET A 168 -15.09 7.03 0.49
N LYS A 169 -15.58 7.74 1.50
CA LYS A 169 -16.70 8.69 1.32
C LYS A 169 -16.30 10.01 0.65
N SER A 170 -14.99 10.30 0.56
CA SER A 170 -14.51 11.56 -0.02
C SER A 170 -14.62 11.54 -1.54
N GLU A 171 -15.32 12.51 -2.11
CA GLU A 171 -15.52 12.62 -3.56
C GLU A 171 -14.29 13.18 -4.28
N VAL A 172 -14.01 12.68 -5.49
CA VAL A 172 -12.94 13.20 -6.35
C VAL A 172 -13.26 14.64 -6.76
N GLY A 173 -12.26 15.53 -6.70
CA GLY A 173 -12.39 16.98 -6.95
C GLY A 173 -12.77 17.78 -5.71
N ARG A 174 -13.15 17.13 -4.59
CA ARG A 174 -13.40 17.83 -3.32
C ARG A 174 -12.11 18.52 -2.86
N LYS A 175 -12.24 19.80 -2.52
CA LYS A 175 -11.18 20.59 -1.89
C LYS A 175 -11.50 20.83 -0.43
N PHE A 176 -10.49 20.74 0.43
CA PHE A 176 -10.64 20.95 1.86
C PHE A 176 -9.30 21.33 2.50
N GLU A 177 -9.38 21.96 3.65
CA GLU A 177 -8.24 22.30 4.50
C GLU A 177 -8.23 21.38 5.71
N THR A 178 -7.05 20.90 6.10
CA THR A 178 -6.91 19.97 7.23
C THR A 178 -5.50 20.04 7.82
N SER A 179 -5.39 19.81 9.12
CA SER A 179 -4.10 19.59 9.80
C SER A 179 -3.78 18.12 10.03
N GLY A 180 -4.72 17.20 9.74
CA GLY A 180 -4.52 15.78 10.04
C GLY A 180 -5.70 14.86 9.71
N PHE A 181 -5.49 13.58 9.95
CA PHE A 181 -6.46 12.52 9.68
C PHE A 181 -6.53 11.59 10.88
N ARG A 182 -7.72 11.07 11.20
CA ARG A 182 -7.87 10.00 12.18
C ARG A 182 -8.85 8.94 11.74
N LEU A 183 -8.77 7.77 12.35
CA LEU A 183 -9.75 6.72 12.15
C LEU A 183 -11.04 7.04 12.93
N ALA A 184 -12.18 6.82 12.30
CA ALA A 184 -13.46 6.75 13.02
C ALA A 184 -13.41 5.61 14.03
N GLN A 185 -14.26 5.69 15.07
CA GLN A 185 -14.32 4.67 16.10
C GLN A 185 -14.49 3.28 15.48
N ILE A 186 -13.54 2.39 15.78
CA ILE A 186 -13.50 1.04 15.24
C ILE A 186 -14.66 0.27 15.86
N SER A 187 -15.62 -0.14 15.03
CA SER A 187 -16.69 -1.05 15.43
C SER A 187 -16.38 -2.45 14.90
N ASP A 188 -16.75 -3.49 15.63
CA ASP A 188 -16.54 -4.91 15.26
C ASP A 188 -17.10 -5.29 13.87
N LYS A 189 -17.96 -4.46 13.28
CA LYS A 189 -18.61 -4.72 11.99
C LYS A 189 -17.80 -4.28 10.77
N ALA A 190 -16.81 -3.40 10.92
CA ALA A 190 -16.11 -2.78 9.80
C ALA A 190 -14.63 -3.21 9.76
N ILE A 191 -14.25 -3.97 8.72
CA ILE A 191 -12.86 -4.38 8.47
C ILE A 191 -11.96 -3.15 8.24
N PHE A 192 -12.49 -2.11 7.57
CA PHE A 192 -11.80 -0.84 7.35
C PHE A 192 -12.68 0.34 7.84
N PRO A 193 -12.33 1.00 8.95
CA PRO A 193 -13.00 2.19 9.46
C PRO A 193 -13.07 3.32 8.44
N GLU A 194 -13.91 4.32 8.70
CA GLU A 194 -13.87 5.57 7.90
C GLU A 194 -12.70 6.44 8.35
N VAL A 195 -12.07 7.14 7.41
CA VAL A 195 -11.07 8.17 7.75
C VAL A 195 -11.79 9.48 7.95
N LEU A 196 -11.66 10.03 9.14
CA LEU A 196 -12.13 11.37 9.49
C LEU A 196 -11.03 12.37 9.13
N ILE A 197 -11.42 13.39 8.37
CA ILE A 197 -10.57 14.53 8.05
C ILE A 197 -10.72 15.53 9.18
N GLU A 198 -9.62 15.93 9.80
CA GLU A 198 -9.63 16.92 10.88
C GLU A 198 -9.43 18.31 10.28
N PRO A 199 -10.49 19.12 10.11
CA PRO A 199 -10.36 20.43 9.52
C PRO A 199 -9.47 21.33 10.38
N LEU A 200 -8.89 22.34 9.75
CA LEU A 200 -8.15 23.38 10.42
C LEU A 200 -9.02 24.02 11.51
N TYR A 201 -8.64 23.90 12.79
CA TYR A 201 -9.28 24.63 13.87
C TYR A 201 -8.48 25.90 14.16
N GLU A 202 -9.07 27.07 13.92
CA GLU A 202 -8.54 28.40 14.29
C GLU A 202 -8.35 28.58 15.81
N TYR A 203 -8.77 27.63 16.64
CA TYR A 203 -8.81 27.77 18.11
C TYR A 203 -7.86 26.83 18.88
N GLN A 204 -6.92 26.16 18.20
CA GLN A 204 -5.86 25.40 18.88
C GLN A 204 -4.49 26.07 18.66
N GLU A 205 -4.36 27.28 19.20
CA GLU A 205 -3.12 28.08 19.20
C GLU A 205 -1.92 27.26 19.75
N ASP A 206 -2.17 26.33 20.67
CA ASP A 206 -1.18 25.40 21.21
C ASP A 206 -0.67 24.39 20.17
N LEU A 207 -1.56 23.89 19.30
CA LEU A 207 -1.19 22.97 18.23
C LEU A 207 -0.38 23.69 17.16
N TRP A 208 -0.78 24.94 16.83
CA TRP A 208 -0.04 25.84 15.94
C TRP A 208 1.35 26.18 16.44
N ASN A 209 1.48 26.54 17.73
CA ASN A 209 2.78 26.74 18.35
C ASN A 209 3.64 25.47 18.29
N ALA A 210 3.04 24.28 18.44
CA ALA A 210 3.77 23.03 18.23
C ALA A 210 4.17 22.81 16.76
N ILE A 211 3.37 23.27 15.78
CA ILE A 211 3.68 23.15 14.33
C ILE A 211 4.80 24.08 13.91
N GLU A 212 4.70 25.36 14.27
CA GLU A 212 5.67 26.37 13.89
C GLU A 212 6.98 26.24 14.67
N ASN A 213 6.94 25.76 15.91
CA ASN A 213 8.11 25.59 16.78
C ASN A 213 8.51 24.12 16.97
N PHE A 214 8.15 23.26 16.02
CA PHE A 214 8.35 21.82 16.13
C PHE A 214 9.84 21.43 16.29
N ASP A 215 10.20 20.87 17.45
CA ASP A 215 11.52 20.27 17.74
C ASP A 215 11.32 18.80 18.15
N ILE A 216 11.98 17.88 17.42
CA ILE A 216 12.02 16.43 17.70
C ILE A 216 12.32 16.12 19.17
N LYS A 217 13.09 16.97 19.84
CA LYS A 217 13.50 16.74 21.24
C LYS A 217 12.41 17.01 22.26
N ASN A 218 11.37 17.78 21.90
CA ASN A 218 10.33 18.24 22.82
C ASN A 218 8.93 17.74 22.44
N CYS A 219 8.82 16.82 21.47
CA CYS A 219 7.54 16.27 21.03
C CYS A 219 6.91 15.40 22.15
N PRO A 220 5.66 15.68 22.59
CA PRO A 220 4.93 14.78 23.47
C PRO A 220 4.81 13.39 22.84
N THR A 221 5.02 12.35 23.65
CA THR A 221 4.99 10.95 23.20
C THR A 221 3.65 10.56 22.57
N GLU A 222 2.57 11.27 22.94
CA GLU A 222 1.21 11.07 22.43
C GLU A 222 1.02 11.48 20.97
N ILE A 223 1.91 12.31 20.42
CA ILE A 223 1.87 12.81 19.02
C ILE A 223 2.74 11.93 18.09
N LEU A 224 3.57 11.04 18.65
CA LEU A 224 4.51 10.19 17.92
C LEU A 224 3.96 8.80 17.50
N LEU A 225 2.65 8.59 17.64
CA LEU A 225 1.98 7.33 17.28
C LEU A 225 1.55 7.31 15.80
#